data_AF-A0A8J2VDW0-F1
#
_entry.id   AF-A0A8J2VDW0-F1
#
_cell.length_a   1.000
_cell.length_b   1.000
_cell.length_c   1.000
_cell.angle_alpha   90.00
_cell.angle_beta   90.00
_cell.angle_gamma   90.00
#
_symmetry.space_group_name_H-M   'P 1'
#
loop_
_entity.id
_entity.type
_entity.pdbx_description
1 polymer ?
#
loop_
_entity_poly.entity_id
_entity_poly.type
_entity_poly.pdbx_seq_one_letter_code
_entity_poly.pdbx_strand_id
1 'polypeptide(L)'
;MFHKNIKLVLTALIIGLGIWQFTEGNIGNGIMYILLSSVFVFLYFKNELILLAFLRLRKQDFPGAKKWLDRIKNPEAALVRKQQGYYNYLHGLMVSQTNMNQAEKYFKKAIQLGLSMNADLAMAKLNLAGIAMTKRRKREAQMLLTEAKKLDKHNMLTDQIKMMKQQMKKI
;
A
#
# COMPACT_ATOMS: atom_id res chain seq x y z
N MET A 1 17.35 0.67 -5.51
CA MET A 1 16.67 0.75 -4.19
C MET A 1 17.33 -0.27 -3.29
N PHE A 2 17.80 0.13 -2.11
CA PHE A 2 18.54 -0.77 -1.22
C PHE A 2 17.70 -1.98 -0.84
N HIS A 3 18.28 -3.18 -0.94
CA HIS A 3 17.64 -4.42 -0.50
C HIS A 3 17.17 -4.27 0.95
N LYS A 4 16.01 -4.85 1.28
CA LYS A 4 15.44 -4.87 2.64
C LYS A 4 16.50 -5.23 3.71
N ASN A 5 17.44 -6.11 3.36
CA ASN A 5 18.51 -6.59 4.22
C ASN A 5 19.55 -5.51 4.57
N ILE A 6 19.85 -4.57 3.66
CA ILE A 6 20.85 -3.52 3.88
C ILE A 6 20.38 -2.54 4.97
N LYS A 7 19.07 -2.26 5.04
CA LYS A 7 18.48 -1.44 6.10
C LYS A 7 18.63 -2.08 7.48
N LEU A 8 18.51 -3.41 7.56
CA LEU A 8 18.70 -4.16 8.81
C LEU A 8 20.17 -4.17 9.25
N VAL A 9 21.09 -4.34 8.31
CA VAL A 9 22.54 -4.28 8.59
C VAL A 9 22.94 -2.88 9.09
N LEU A 10 22.47 -1.82 8.44
CA LEU A 10 22.68 -0.43 8.90
C LEU A 10 22.10 -0.18 10.29
N THR A 11 20.90 -0.70 10.56
CA THR A 11 20.27 -0.58 11.88
C THR A 11 21.13 -1.27 12.95
N ALA A 12 21.59 -2.48 12.69
CA ALA A 12 22.44 -3.23 13.62
C ALA A 12 23.78 -2.52 13.88
N LEU A 13 24.39 -1.93 12.86
CA LEU A 13 25.62 -1.13 13.00
C LEU A 13 25.40 0.11 13.87
N ILE A 14 24.32 0.86 13.66
CA ILE A 14 24.01 2.06 14.44
C ILE A 14 23.71 1.71 15.91
N ILE A 15 23.01 0.61 16.16
CA ILE A 15 22.76 0.12 17.52
C ILE A 15 24.08 -0.31 18.18
N GLY A 16 24.95 -1.01 17.46
CA GLY A 16 26.29 -1.38 17.95
C GLY A 16 27.15 -0.16 18.31
N LEU A 17 27.14 0.88 17.47
CA LEU A 17 27.81 2.15 17.76
C LEU A 17 27.19 2.86 18.97
N GLY A 18 25.86 2.80 19.14
CA GLY A 18 25.18 3.31 20.32
C GLY A 18 25.64 2.59 21.60
N ILE A 19 25.72 1.26 21.58
CA ILE A 19 26.20 0.45 22.72
C ILE A 19 27.66 0.79 23.05
N TRP A 20 28.52 0.93 22.04
CA TRP A 20 29.92 1.32 22.25
C TRP A 20 30.04 2.72 22.88
N GLN A 21 29.23 3.68 22.41
CA GLN A 21 29.13 5.02 23.00
C GLN A 21 28.71 5.03 24.48
N PHE A 22 27.86 4.09 24.90
CA PHE A 22 27.54 3.93 26.32
C PHE A 22 28.74 3.44 27.14
N THR A 23 29.63 2.64 26.56
CA THR A 23 30.85 2.17 27.25
C THR A 23 31.90 3.26 27.44
N GLU A 24 31.92 4.29 26.58
CA GLU A 24 32.81 5.45 26.72
C GLU A 24 32.24 6.56 27.63
N GLY A 25 31.06 6.36 28.23
CA GLY A 25 30.42 7.34 29.13
C GLY A 25 29.65 8.46 28.43
N ASN A 26 29.58 8.45 27.10
CA ASN A 26 28.87 9.44 26.29
C ASN A 26 27.37 9.10 26.15
N ILE A 27 26.65 9.11 27.28
CA ILE A 27 25.26 8.63 27.39
C ILE A 27 24.29 9.37 26.43
N GLY A 28 24.46 10.69 26.25
CA GLY A 28 23.57 11.48 25.39
C GLY A 28 23.66 11.11 23.91
N ASN A 29 24.87 10.82 23.43
CA ASN A 29 25.13 10.41 22.05
C ASN A 29 24.66 8.96 21.79
N GLY A 30 24.86 8.06 22.77
CA GLY A 30 24.30 6.70 22.73
C GLY A 30 22.77 6.69 22.57
N ILE A 31 22.07 7.53 23.34
CA ILE A 31 20.61 7.70 23.21
C ILE A 31 20.24 8.24 21.83
N MET A 32 20.97 9.23 21.32
CA MET A 32 20.72 9.79 19.98
C MET A 32 20.89 8.75 18.87
N TYR A 33 21.89 7.87 18.94
CA TYR A 33 22.06 6.80 17.95
C TYR A 33 20.94 5.76 18.01
N ILE A 34 20.44 5.41 19.21
CA ILE A 34 19.27 4.53 19.34
C ILE A 34 18.01 5.19 18.75
N LEU A 35 17.78 6.46 19.03
CA LEU A 35 16.66 7.22 18.46
C LEU A 35 16.76 7.30 16.94
N LEU A 36 17.96 7.55 16.40
CA LEU A 36 18.23 7.58 14.97
C LEU A 36 17.99 6.20 14.33
N SER A 37 18.37 5.11 15.01
CA SER A 37 18.13 3.73 14.52
C SER A 37 16.63 3.44 14.35
N SER A 38 15.79 4.02 15.21
CA SER A 38 14.34 3.85 15.15
C SER A 38 13.74 4.37 13.84
N VAL A 39 14.32 5.42 13.25
CA VAL A 39 13.93 5.95 11.93
C VAL A 39 14.20 4.92 10.82
N PHE A 40 15.35 4.23 10.87
CA PHE A 40 15.70 3.20 9.89
C PHE A 40 14.81 1.96 10.01
N VAL A 41 14.45 1.56 11.23
CA VAL A 41 13.45 0.51 11.48
C VAL A 41 12.09 0.92 10.92
N PHE A 42 11.65 2.16 11.15
CA PHE A 42 10.40 2.66 10.58
C PHE A 42 10.40 2.63 9.04
N LEU A 43 11.50 3.08 8.41
CA LEU A 43 11.69 3.05 6.95
C LEU A 43 11.85 1.64 6.37
N TYR A 44 12.12 0.63 7.21
CA TYR A 44 12.06 -0.77 6.80
C TYR A 44 10.60 -1.24 6.66
N PHE A 45 9.75 -0.94 7.65
CA PHE A 45 8.34 -1.37 7.66
C PHE A 45 7.45 -0.57 6.70
N LYS A 46 7.73 0.71 6.49
CA LYS A 46 6.98 1.58 5.56
C LYS A 46 7.91 2.05 4.44
N ASN A 47 7.79 1.43 3.26
CA ASN A 47 8.57 1.84 2.10
C ASN A 47 8.14 3.25 1.64
N GLU A 48 9.09 4.18 1.68
CA GLU A 48 8.92 5.60 1.33
C GLU A 48 8.38 5.83 -0.10
N LEU A 49 8.76 5.00 -1.07
CA LEU A 49 8.33 5.18 -2.46
C LEU A 49 6.84 4.89 -2.62
N ILE A 50 6.33 3.89 -1.91
CA ILE A 50 4.89 3.56 -1.90
C ILE A 50 4.11 4.70 -1.25
N LEU A 51 4.63 5.26 -0.14
CA LEU A 51 4.00 6.39 0.54
C LEU A 51 3.96 7.63 -0.35
N LEU A 52 5.08 7.96 -0.99
CA LEU A 52 5.17 9.11 -1.91
C LEU A 52 4.28 8.92 -3.14
N ALA A 53 4.25 7.71 -3.72
CA ALA A 53 3.36 7.38 -4.82
C ALA A 53 1.88 7.51 -4.41
N PHE A 54 1.51 7.04 -3.21
CA PHE A 54 0.15 7.18 -2.68
C PHE A 54 -0.24 8.65 -2.47
N LEU A 55 0.66 9.48 -1.90
CA LEU A 55 0.41 10.91 -1.70
C LEU A 55 0.24 11.65 -3.03
N ARG A 56 1.03 11.31 -4.05
CA ARG A 56 0.91 11.85 -5.41
C ARG A 56 -0.41 11.43 -6.06
N LEU A 57 -0.77 10.16 -5.93
CA LEU A 57 -2.02 9.62 -6.49
C LEU A 57 -3.25 10.26 -5.83
N ARG A 58 -3.20 10.56 -4.52
CA ARG A 58 -4.25 11.32 -3.83
C ARG A 58 -4.42 12.74 -4.37
N LYS A 59 -3.37 13.33 -4.93
CA LYS A 59 -3.42 14.62 -5.63
C LYS A 59 -3.74 14.49 -7.13
N GLN A 60 -4.17 13.30 -7.58
CA GLN A 60 -4.42 12.96 -8.99
C GLN A 60 -3.18 13.09 -9.90
N ASP A 61 -1.97 13.14 -9.33
CA ASP A 61 -0.72 13.17 -10.08
C ASP A 61 -0.27 11.74 -10.42
N PHE A 62 -0.90 11.16 -11.46
CA PHE A 62 -0.60 9.82 -11.97
C PHE A 62 0.82 9.69 -12.55
N PRO A 63 1.33 10.64 -13.37
CA PRO A 63 2.70 10.55 -13.89
C PRO A 63 3.75 10.58 -12.79
N GLY A 64 3.57 11.45 -11.79
CA GLY A 64 4.44 11.52 -10.62
C GLY A 64 4.41 10.22 -9.82
N ALA A 65 3.21 9.68 -9.55
CA ALA A 65 3.06 8.40 -8.85
C ALA A 65 3.75 7.24 -9.60
N LYS A 66 3.59 7.16 -10.92
CA LYS A 66 4.24 6.16 -11.75
C LYS A 66 5.76 6.26 -11.68
N LYS A 67 6.32 7.48 -11.76
CA LYS A 67 7.78 7.70 -11.62
C LYS A 67 8.34 7.21 -10.29
N TRP A 68 7.57 7.30 -9.20
CA TRP A 68 7.97 6.76 -7.90
C TRP A 68 7.85 5.24 -7.83
N LEU A 69 6.82 4.66 -8.45
CA LEU A 69 6.62 3.22 -8.51
C LEU A 69 7.63 2.53 -9.44
N ASP A 70 7.98 3.14 -10.57
CA ASP A 70 8.97 2.61 -11.53
C ASP A 70 10.39 2.56 -10.94
N ARG A 71 10.67 3.33 -9.88
CA ARG A 71 11.92 3.21 -9.09
C ARG A 71 11.99 1.86 -8.34
N ILE A 72 10.86 1.20 -8.14
CA ILE A 72 10.77 -0.14 -7.54
C ILE A 72 10.96 -1.17 -8.65
N LYS A 73 12.23 -1.39 -9.05
CA LYS A 73 12.58 -2.32 -10.13
C LYS A 73 12.21 -3.78 -9.82
N ASN A 74 12.23 -4.20 -8.56
CA ASN A 74 11.91 -5.57 -8.17
C ASN A 74 11.00 -5.60 -6.92
N PRO A 75 9.67 -5.60 -7.10
CA PRO A 75 8.70 -5.57 -6.01
C PRO A 75 8.84 -6.77 -5.06
N GLU A 76 9.14 -7.97 -5.59
CA GLU A 76 9.16 -9.19 -4.78
C GLU A 76 10.39 -9.27 -3.86
N ALA A 77 11.55 -8.80 -4.35
CA ALA A 77 12.78 -8.76 -3.56
C ALA A 77 12.87 -7.55 -2.61
N ALA A 78 12.26 -6.41 -2.98
CA ALA A 78 12.39 -5.16 -2.26
C ALA A 78 11.26 -4.88 -1.25
N LEU A 79 10.08 -5.49 -1.43
CA LEU A 79 8.89 -5.18 -0.63
C LEU A 79 8.42 -6.37 0.20
N VAL A 80 7.93 -6.07 1.40
CA VAL A 80 7.17 -7.03 2.24
C VAL A 80 5.85 -7.36 1.55
N ARG A 81 5.28 -8.56 1.75
CA ARG A 81 4.01 -9.00 1.13
C ARG A 81 2.90 -7.94 1.15
N LYS A 82 2.68 -7.28 2.30
CA LYS A 82 1.70 -6.18 2.42
C LYS A 82 2.05 -4.95 1.57
N GLN A 83 3.33 -4.60 1.46
CA GLN A 83 3.81 -3.51 0.61
C GLN A 83 3.66 -3.85 -0.89
N GLN A 84 3.88 -5.11 -1.27
CA GLN A 84 3.56 -5.58 -2.63
C GLN A 84 2.06 -5.44 -2.91
N GLY A 85 1.20 -5.70 -1.92
CA GLY A 85 -0.23 -5.42 -2.00
C GLY A 85 -0.53 -3.96 -2.38
N TYR A 86 0.10 -3.00 -1.68
CA TYR A 86 -0.04 -1.57 -2.01
C TYR A 86 0.52 -1.18 -3.38
N TYR A 87 1.65 -1.77 -3.77
CA TYR A 87 2.22 -1.55 -5.10
C TYR A 87 1.22 -1.95 -6.20
N ASN A 88 0.65 -3.15 -6.09
CA ASN A 88 -0.37 -3.63 -7.02
C ASN A 88 -1.65 -2.79 -6.95
N TYR A 89 -2.08 -2.37 -5.77
CA TYR A 89 -3.25 -1.50 -5.60
C TYR A 89 -3.09 -0.16 -6.33
N LEU A 90 -1.93 0.50 -6.15
CA LEU A 90 -1.62 1.76 -6.84
C LEU A 90 -1.54 1.57 -8.36
N HIS A 91 -0.89 0.51 -8.84
CA HIS A 91 -0.90 0.19 -10.27
C HIS A 91 -2.30 -0.08 -10.81
N GLY A 92 -3.15 -0.79 -10.06
CA GLY A 92 -4.54 -1.02 -10.41
C GLY A 92 -5.32 0.29 -10.58
N LEU A 93 -5.14 1.25 -9.66
CA LEU A 93 -5.75 2.57 -9.77
C LEU A 93 -5.31 3.34 -11.01
N MET A 94 -4.00 3.37 -11.30
CA MET A 94 -3.49 4.08 -12.49
C MET A 94 -4.00 3.45 -13.79
N VAL A 95 -3.97 2.11 -13.87
CA VAL A 95 -4.35 1.38 -15.08
C VAL A 95 -5.87 1.31 -15.25
N SER A 96 -6.66 1.50 -14.20
CA SER A 96 -8.13 1.49 -14.29
C SER A 96 -8.71 2.52 -15.27
N GLN A 97 -7.98 3.62 -15.52
CA GLN A 97 -8.37 4.66 -16.48
C GLN A 97 -8.14 4.27 -17.95
N THR A 98 -7.16 3.40 -18.21
CA THR A 98 -6.73 3.05 -19.58
C THR A 98 -7.11 1.63 -19.96
N ASN A 99 -7.05 0.68 -19.02
CA ASN A 99 -7.29 -0.73 -19.28
C ASN A 99 -7.92 -1.45 -18.06
N MET A 100 -9.24 -1.65 -18.13
CA MET A 100 -9.99 -2.35 -17.09
C MET A 100 -9.62 -3.83 -16.92
N ASN A 101 -9.11 -4.50 -17.95
CA ASN A 101 -8.68 -5.90 -17.86
C ASN A 101 -7.40 -6.05 -17.07
N GLN A 102 -6.43 -5.16 -17.30
CA GLN A 102 -5.20 -5.14 -16.53
C GLN A 102 -5.45 -4.68 -15.09
N ALA A 103 -6.31 -3.67 -14.89
CA ALA A 103 -6.67 -3.19 -13.56
C ALA A 103 -7.26 -4.32 -12.69
N GLU A 104 -8.14 -5.16 -13.25
CA GLU A 104 -8.71 -6.32 -12.54
C GLU A 104 -7.60 -7.25 -11.99
N LYS A 105 -6.58 -7.55 -12.81
CA LYS A 105 -5.46 -8.41 -12.40
C LYS A 105 -4.68 -7.79 -11.23
N TYR A 106 -4.38 -6.50 -11.32
CA TYR A 106 -3.68 -5.77 -10.27
C TYR A 106 -4.48 -5.73 -8.96
N PHE A 107 -5.78 -5.43 -9.01
CA PHE A 107 -6.62 -5.41 -7.82
C PHE A 107 -6.78 -6.81 -7.19
N LYS A 108 -6.95 -7.86 -8.00
CA LYS A 108 -6.99 -9.24 -7.49
C LYS A 108 -5.68 -9.63 -6.81
N LYS A 109 -4.53 -9.30 -7.42
CA LYS A 109 -3.21 -9.54 -6.82
C LYS A 109 -3.01 -8.73 -5.54
N ALA A 110 -3.46 -7.47 -5.51
CA ALA A 110 -3.40 -6.63 -4.30
C ALA A 110 -4.20 -7.22 -3.14
N ILE A 111 -5.43 -7.68 -3.40
CA ILE A 111 -6.30 -8.31 -2.39
C ILE A 111 -5.69 -9.63 -1.89
N GLN A 112 -5.13 -10.45 -2.79
CA GLN A 112 -4.49 -11.73 -2.45
C GLN A 112 -3.23 -11.55 -1.59
N LEU A 113 -2.44 -10.50 -1.88
CA LEU A 113 -1.26 -10.15 -1.10
C LEU A 113 -1.63 -9.53 0.25
N GLY A 114 -2.81 -8.91 0.33
CA GLY A 114 -3.35 -8.26 1.51
C GLY A 114 -2.81 -6.84 1.68
N LEU A 115 -3.67 -5.93 2.14
CA LEU A 115 -3.31 -4.56 2.49
C LEU A 115 -3.21 -4.42 4.01
N SER A 116 -2.39 -3.47 4.47
CA SER A 116 -2.18 -3.28 5.92
C SER A 116 -3.39 -2.68 6.62
N MET A 117 -4.17 -1.85 5.93
CA MET A 117 -5.36 -1.20 6.46
C MET A 117 -6.63 -1.79 5.84
N ASN A 118 -7.63 -2.06 6.68
CA ASN A 118 -8.93 -2.55 6.24
C ASN A 118 -9.67 -1.56 5.33
N ALA A 119 -9.48 -0.26 5.55
CA ALA A 119 -10.05 0.79 4.69
C ALA A 119 -9.50 0.72 3.25
N ASP A 120 -8.19 0.53 3.08
CA ASP A 120 -7.58 0.39 1.76
C ASP A 120 -8.01 -0.92 1.08
N LEU A 121 -8.15 -2.00 1.85
CA LEU A 121 -8.69 -3.26 1.36
C LEU A 121 -10.16 -3.13 0.92
N ALA A 122 -10.96 -2.37 1.68
CA ALA A 122 -12.35 -2.06 1.33
C ALA A 122 -12.41 -1.25 0.01
N MET A 123 -11.55 -0.23 -0.14
CA MET A 123 -11.43 0.52 -1.39
C MET A 123 -10.98 -0.35 -2.56
N ALA A 124 -10.02 -1.27 -2.37
CA ALA A 124 -9.59 -2.20 -3.41
C ALA A 124 -10.75 -3.09 -3.89
N LYS A 125 -11.55 -3.63 -2.96
CA LYS A 125 -12.74 -4.43 -3.27
C LYS A 125 -13.84 -3.62 -3.92
N LEU A 126 -14.05 -2.36 -3.51
CA LEU A 126 -14.99 -1.43 -4.12
C LEU A 126 -14.63 -1.15 -5.59
N ASN A 127 -13.36 -0.80 -5.85
CA ASN A 127 -12.88 -0.56 -7.21
C ASN A 127 -12.98 -1.82 -8.09
N LEU A 128 -12.65 -2.99 -7.54
CA LEU A 128 -12.83 -4.26 -8.24
C LEU A 128 -14.30 -4.56 -8.53
N ALA A 129 -15.22 -4.24 -7.61
CA ALA A 129 -16.66 -4.34 -7.84
C ALA A 129 -17.11 -3.42 -8.99
N GLY A 130 -16.54 -2.22 -9.10
CA GLY A 130 -16.82 -1.30 -10.19
C GLY A 130 -16.42 -1.86 -11.54
N ILE A 131 -15.23 -2.47 -11.62
CA ILE A 131 -14.76 -3.18 -12.82
C ILE A 131 -15.64 -4.41 -13.12
N ALA A 132 -16.07 -5.16 -12.12
CA ALA A 132 -16.96 -6.29 -12.30
C ALA A 132 -18.33 -5.85 -12.86
N MET A 133 -18.85 -4.69 -12.41
CA MET A 133 -20.09 -4.11 -12.94
C MET A 133 -19.96 -3.71 -14.40
N THR A 134 -18.86 -3.06 -14.82
CA THR A 134 -18.68 -2.69 -16.23
C THR A 134 -18.58 -3.90 -17.14
N LYS A 135 -18.12 -5.04 -16.61
CA LYS A 135 -18.10 -6.34 -17.29
C LYS A 135 -19.41 -7.15 -17.15
N ARG A 136 -20.49 -6.53 -16.66
CA ARG A 136 -21.80 -7.16 -16.42
C ARG A 136 -21.79 -8.36 -15.46
N ARG A 137 -20.77 -8.49 -14.60
CA ARG A 137 -20.65 -9.57 -13.60
C ARG A 137 -21.32 -9.18 -12.27
N LYS A 138 -22.66 -9.11 -12.28
CA LYS A 138 -23.46 -8.64 -11.12
C LYS A 138 -23.21 -9.45 -9.84
N ARG A 139 -23.11 -10.78 -9.94
CA ARG A 139 -22.91 -11.65 -8.77
C ARG A 139 -21.55 -11.41 -8.10
N GLU A 140 -20.49 -11.29 -8.89
CA GLU A 140 -19.14 -10.97 -8.40
C GLU A 140 -19.12 -9.58 -7.74
N ALA A 141 -19.71 -8.57 -8.40
CA ALA A 141 -19.81 -7.22 -7.86
C ALA A 141 -20.56 -7.17 -6.52
N GLN A 142 -21.68 -7.88 -6.38
CA GLN A 142 -22.47 -7.90 -5.15
C GLN A 142 -21.71 -8.50 -3.96
N MET A 143 -20.97 -9.59 -4.21
CA MET A 143 -20.12 -10.22 -3.18
C MET A 143 -19.02 -9.23 -2.74
N LEU A 144 -18.31 -8.62 -3.68
CA LEU A 144 -17.25 -7.66 -3.41
C LEU A 144 -17.75 -6.43 -2.63
N LEU A 145 -18.93 -5.89 -2.99
CA LEU A 145 -19.54 -4.77 -2.25
C LEU A 145 -19.93 -5.15 -0.81
N THR A 146 -20.36 -6.38 -0.60
CA THR A 146 -20.71 -6.88 0.74
C THR A 146 -19.46 -7.03 1.59
N GLU A 147 -18.38 -7.56 1.02
CA GLU A 147 -17.08 -7.65 1.69
C GLU A 147 -16.46 -6.29 1.97
N ALA A 148 -16.56 -5.35 1.02
CA ALA A 148 -16.10 -3.98 1.20
C ALA A 148 -16.83 -3.31 2.38
N LYS A 149 -18.16 -3.47 2.47
CA LYS A 149 -18.96 -2.95 3.59
C LYS A 149 -18.54 -3.54 4.94
N LYS A 150 -18.22 -4.84 5.00
CA LYS A 150 -17.75 -5.48 6.24
C LYS A 150 -16.39 -4.93 6.72
N LEU A 151 -15.55 -4.50 5.78
CA LEU A 151 -14.21 -3.97 6.07
C LEU A 151 -14.23 -2.46 6.39
N ASP A 152 -15.25 -1.74 5.93
CA ASP A 152 -15.44 -0.31 6.19
C ASP A 152 -15.97 -0.03 7.60
N LYS A 153 -15.09 -0.08 8.59
CA LYS A 153 -15.42 0.15 10.00
C LYS A 153 -15.79 1.61 10.34
N HIS A 154 -15.42 2.56 9.47
CA HIS A 154 -15.60 3.99 9.70
C HIS A 154 -16.70 4.59 8.81
N ASN A 155 -17.47 3.76 8.12
CA ASN A 155 -18.54 4.17 7.20
C ASN A 155 -18.09 5.15 6.10
N MET A 156 -16.79 5.21 5.80
CA MET A 156 -16.20 6.18 4.86
C MET A 156 -16.58 5.91 3.40
N LEU A 157 -16.96 4.67 3.09
CA LEU A 157 -17.31 4.21 1.74
C LEU A 157 -18.81 3.94 1.60
N THR A 158 -19.61 4.22 2.65
CA THR A 158 -21.04 3.89 2.70
C THR A 158 -21.81 4.47 1.51
N ASP A 159 -21.59 5.74 1.20
CA ASP A 159 -22.27 6.43 0.11
C ASP A 159 -21.87 5.86 -1.25
N GLN A 160 -20.57 5.59 -1.45
CA GLN A 160 -20.06 4.98 -2.69
C GLN A 160 -20.65 3.58 -2.89
N ILE A 161 -20.69 2.76 -1.83
CA ILE A 161 -21.31 1.43 -1.87
C ILE A 161 -22.81 1.53 -2.19
N LYS A 162 -23.51 2.50 -1.61
CA LYS A 162 -24.94 2.72 -1.86
C LYS A 162 -25.19 3.14 -3.31
N MET A 163 -24.41 4.08 -3.83
CA MET A 163 -24.47 4.51 -5.23
C MET A 163 -24.23 3.34 -6.20
N MET A 164 -23.19 2.54 -5.95
CA MET A 164 -22.90 1.37 -6.80
C MET A 164 -24.04 0.35 -6.76
N LYS A 165 -24.59 0.06 -5.57
CA LYS A 165 -25.76 -0.82 -5.45
C LYS A 165 -26.98 -0.30 -6.21
N GLN A 166 -27.20 1.01 -6.22
CA GLN A 166 -28.28 1.60 -7.02
C GLN A 166 -28.03 1.46 -8.52
N GLN A 167 -26.80 1.67 -8.98
CA GLN A 167 -26.42 1.45 -10.39
C GLN A 167 -26.60 -0.02 -10.78
N MET A 168 -26.29 -0.98 -9.90
CA MET A 168 -26.50 -2.41 -10.15
C MET A 168 -27.96 -2.79 -10.37
N LYS A 169 -28.91 -2.04 -9.79
CA LYS A 169 -30.35 -2.28 -9.98
C LYS A 169 -30.86 -1.79 -11.34
N LYS A 170 -30.14 -0.87 -11.98
CA LYS A 170 -30.51 -0.27 -13.28
C LYS A 170 -29.96 -1.04 -14.48
N ILE A 171 -28.90 -1.81 -14.26
CA ILE A 171 -28.36 -2.79 -15.22
C ILE A 171 -29.16 -4.07 -15.06
#